data_AF-A0A6H3NZV2-F1
#
_entry.id   AF-A0A6H3NZV2-F1
#
_cell.length_a   1.000
_cell.length_b   1.000
_cell.length_c   1.000
_cell.angle_alpha   90.00
_cell.angle_beta   90.00
_cell.angle_gamma   90.00
#
_symmetry.space_group_name_H-M   'P 1'
#
loop_
_entity.id
_entity.type
_entity.pdbx_description
1 polymer ?
#
loop_
_entity_poly.entity_id
_entity_poly.type
_entity_poly.pdbx_seq_one_letter_code
_entity_poly.pdbx_strand_id
1 'polypeptide(L)'
;MSAITDFFQKIQNQIIEIQTTINQIKTSWENFQKFWDLFFTLVPWEVLLLLIFSVILLSIFNSVSPKTPKANLTVSVLLLSALWIYFWGLFSQEISYGKVIFASLYILFPLHAIGLGQWVYGWGKQIYWKKRRIAPVLWDSALHQLSLDYHQLVGKAHLYHDKIQENRGSLLEELDRLDQSIKGIRSLLLQEKPIPNKNSEES
;
A
#
# COMPACT_ATOMS: atom_id res chain seq x y z
N MET A 1 1.35 49.53 -58.12
CA MET A 1 0.19 49.42 -57.20
C MET A 1 0.16 48.10 -56.38
N SER A 2 1.01 47.09 -56.65
CA SER A 2 0.97 45.83 -55.86
C SER A 2 1.56 45.96 -54.45
N ALA A 3 2.71 46.64 -54.29
CA ALA A 3 3.40 46.71 -52.99
C ALA A 3 2.59 47.34 -51.85
N ILE A 4 1.73 48.33 -52.15
CA ILE A 4 0.85 48.96 -51.16
C ILE A 4 -0.27 47.99 -50.78
N THR A 5 -0.84 47.28 -51.76
CA THR A 5 -1.88 46.28 -51.55
C THR A 5 -1.36 45.09 -50.73
N ASP A 6 -0.15 44.61 -51.03
CA ASP A 6 0.54 43.55 -50.27
C ASP A 6 0.85 43.97 -48.83
N PHE A 7 1.19 45.24 -48.61
CA PHE A 7 1.41 45.81 -47.28
C PHE A 7 0.10 45.90 -46.47
N PHE A 8 -0.97 46.41 -47.07
CA PHE A 8 -2.30 46.43 -46.44
C PHE A 8 -2.79 45.02 -46.07
N GLN A 9 -2.55 44.05 -46.94
CA GLN A 9 -2.94 42.66 -46.70
C GLN A 9 -2.12 42.02 -45.56
N LYS A 10 -0.83 42.35 -45.44
CA LYS A 10 -0.01 41.96 -44.28
C LYS A 10 -0.50 42.58 -42.97
N ILE A 11 -0.84 43.88 -42.98
CA ILE A 11 -1.39 44.54 -41.78
C ILE A 11 -2.72 43.89 -41.37
N GLN A 12 -3.61 43.62 -42.33
CA GLN A 12 -4.88 42.98 -42.05
C GLN A 12 -4.71 41.58 -41.47
N ASN A 13 -3.79 40.78 -42.03
CA ASN A 13 -3.47 39.46 -41.49
C ASN A 13 -2.90 39.54 -40.07
N GLN A 14 -2.00 40.49 -39.79
CA GLN A 14 -1.46 40.71 -38.44
C GLN A 14 -2.55 41.12 -37.44
N ILE A 15 -3.50 41.97 -37.84
CA ILE A 15 -4.62 42.35 -36.97
C ILE A 15 -5.48 41.13 -36.64
N ILE A 16 -5.76 40.27 -37.63
CA ILE A 16 -6.53 39.03 -37.43
C ILE A 16 -5.77 38.05 -36.51
N GLU A 17 -4.46 37.90 -36.70
CA GLU A 17 -3.61 37.06 -35.85
C GLU A 17 -3.57 37.58 -34.40
N ILE A 18 -3.45 38.90 -34.21
CA ILE A 18 -3.50 39.53 -32.89
C ILE A 18 -4.86 39.31 -32.24
N GLN A 19 -5.95 39.49 -32.98
CA GLN A 19 -7.31 39.28 -32.44
C GLN A 19 -7.54 37.82 -32.06
N THR A 20 -7.01 36.89 -32.86
CA THR A 20 -7.04 35.44 -32.57
C THR A 20 -6.24 35.12 -31.30
N THR A 21 -5.05 35.72 -31.16
CA THR A 21 -4.19 35.56 -29.98
C THR A 21 -4.85 36.11 -28.73
N ILE A 22 -5.48 37.30 -28.82
CA ILE A 22 -6.22 37.90 -27.70
C ILE A 22 -7.39 37.00 -27.29
N ASN A 23 -8.14 36.45 -28.25
CA ASN A 23 -9.25 35.54 -27.96
C ASN A 23 -8.75 34.24 -27.31
N GLN A 24 -7.61 33.71 -27.74
CA GLN A 24 -6.97 32.55 -27.11
C GLN A 24 -6.53 32.87 -25.67
N ILE A 25 -5.92 34.03 -25.43
CA ILE A 25 -5.53 34.48 -24.09
C ILE A 25 -6.76 34.63 -23.20
N LYS A 26 -7.83 35.25 -23.70
CA LYS A 26 -9.09 35.41 -22.95
C LYS A 26 -9.69 34.05 -22.59
N THR A 27 -9.76 33.13 -23.55
CA THR A 27 -10.27 31.77 -23.32
C THR A 27 -9.41 31.01 -22.31
N SER A 28 -8.08 31.14 -22.42
CA SER A 28 -7.13 30.55 -21.47
C SER A 28 -7.31 31.12 -20.06
N TRP A 29 -7.51 32.44 -19.94
CA TRP A 29 -7.76 33.12 -18.68
C TRP A 29 -9.08 32.67 -18.04
N GLU A 30 -10.16 32.56 -18.82
CA GLU A 30 -11.45 32.05 -18.34
C GLU A 30 -11.35 30.59 -17.86
N ASN A 31 -10.61 29.74 -18.57
CA ASN A 31 -10.36 28.36 -18.15
C ASN A 31 -9.52 28.30 -16.87
N PHE A 32 -8.50 29.16 -16.75
CA PHE A 32 -7.68 29.27 -15.56
C PHE A 32 -8.50 29.74 -14.35
N GLN A 33 -9.38 30.73 -14.53
CA GLN A 33 -10.29 31.19 -13.48
C GLN A 33 -11.23 30.07 -13.02
N LYS A 34 -11.85 29.33 -13.96
CA LYS A 34 -12.71 28.17 -13.62
C LYS A 34 -11.95 27.09 -12.85
N PHE A 35 -10.70 26.82 -13.21
CA PHE A 35 -9.85 25.88 -12.48
C PHE A 35 -9.61 26.35 -11.04
N TRP A 36 -9.25 27.63 -10.85
CA TRP A 36 -9.02 28.18 -9.52
C TRP A 36 -10.28 28.25 -8.68
N ASP A 37 -11.43 28.58 -9.27
CA ASP A 37 -12.72 28.56 -8.58
C ASP A 37 -13.04 27.15 -8.06
N LEU A 38 -12.83 26.11 -8.89
CA LEU A 38 -12.98 24.71 -8.46
C LEU A 38 -11.98 24.34 -7.37
N PHE A 39 -10.72 24.76 -7.50
CA PHE A 39 -9.67 24.47 -6.54
C PHE A 39 -9.96 25.08 -5.17
N PHE A 40 -10.33 26.36 -5.10
CA PHE A 40 -10.68 27.03 -3.84
C PHE A 40 -12.02 26.56 -3.27
N THR A 41 -12.92 26.00 -4.08
CA THR A 41 -14.14 25.35 -3.59
C THR A 41 -13.84 24.01 -2.92
N LEU A 42 -12.86 23.27 -3.44
CA LEU A 42 -12.50 21.94 -2.94
C LEU A 42 -11.52 22.01 -1.75
N VAL A 43 -10.57 22.94 -1.79
CA VAL A 43 -9.47 23.04 -0.82
C VAL A 43 -9.82 24.07 0.24
N PRO A 44 -10.01 23.66 1.52
CA PRO A 44 -10.25 24.59 2.61
C PRO A 44 -9.10 25.60 2.75
N TRP A 45 -9.43 26.83 3.13
CA TRP A 45 -8.41 27.87 3.35
C TRP A 45 -7.38 27.46 4.41
N GLU A 46 -7.79 26.69 5.41
CA GLU A 46 -6.93 26.15 6.46
C GLU A 46 -5.81 25.27 5.89
N VAL A 47 -6.14 24.47 4.86
CA VAL A 47 -5.17 23.60 4.16
C VAL A 47 -4.16 24.45 3.41
N LEU A 48 -4.60 25.49 2.72
CA LEU A 48 -3.71 26.41 1.99
C LEU A 48 -2.73 27.11 2.91
N LEU A 49 -3.22 27.62 4.04
CA LEU A 49 -2.39 28.30 5.02
C LEU A 49 -1.33 27.33 5.57
N LEU A 50 -1.75 26.14 5.98
CA LEU A 50 -0.82 25.11 6.46
C LEU A 50 0.20 24.68 5.39
N LEU A 51 -0.25 24.56 4.14
CA LEU A 51 0.62 24.20 3.00
C LEU A 51 1.69 25.26 2.76
N ILE A 52 1.32 26.55 2.71
CA ILE A 52 2.25 27.65 2.45
C ILE A 52 3.32 27.70 3.54
N PHE A 53 2.94 27.69 4.81
CA PHE A 53 3.90 27.67 5.91
C PHE A 53 4.75 26.40 5.91
N SER A 54 4.16 25.26 5.54
CA SER A 54 4.88 23.99 5.46
C SER A 54 5.94 23.99 4.36
N VAL A 55 5.69 24.66 3.23
CA VAL A 55 6.68 24.82 2.14
C VAL A 55 7.84 25.71 2.59
N ILE A 56 7.57 26.77 3.35
CA ILE A 56 8.62 27.63 3.93
C ILE A 56 9.50 26.81 4.89
N LEU A 57 8.88 26.09 5.84
CA LEU A 57 9.61 25.22 6.77
C LEU A 57 10.35 24.08 6.05
N LEU A 58 9.76 23.52 5.01
CA LEU A 58 10.41 22.52 4.17
C LEU A 58 11.67 23.07 3.52
N SER A 59 11.66 24.31 3.02
CA SER A 59 12.85 24.96 2.46
C SER A 59 13.98 25.03 3.50
N ILE A 60 13.64 25.39 4.74
CA ILE A 60 14.59 25.43 5.86
C ILE A 60 15.10 24.02 6.20
N PHE A 61 14.22 23.03 6.36
CA PHE A 61 14.64 21.66 6.70
C PHE A 61 15.41 20.97 5.59
N ASN A 62 15.05 21.20 4.32
CA ASN A 62 15.80 20.68 3.18
C ASN A 62 17.22 21.28 3.08
N SER A 63 17.45 22.48 3.62
CA SER A 63 18.80 23.04 3.75
C SER A 63 19.66 22.21 4.71
N VAL A 64 19.06 21.62 5.75
CA VAL A 64 19.77 20.81 6.76
C VAL A 64 19.84 19.33 6.36
N SER A 65 18.78 18.78 5.75
CA SER A 65 18.71 17.37 5.33
C SER A 65 18.06 17.21 3.96
N PRO A 66 18.80 17.44 2.87
CA PRO A 66 18.25 17.47 1.51
C PRO A 66 17.79 16.10 0.99
N LYS A 67 18.28 15.00 1.60
CA LYS A 67 18.01 13.63 1.11
C LYS A 67 16.63 13.09 1.49
N THR A 68 15.86 13.80 2.32
CA THR A 68 14.57 13.29 2.86
C THR A 68 13.40 14.28 2.75
N PRO A 69 13.10 14.82 1.55
CA PRO A 69 12.09 15.89 1.39
C PRO A 69 10.68 15.49 1.83
N LYS A 70 10.28 14.22 1.65
CA LYS A 70 8.98 13.70 2.11
C LYS A 70 8.87 13.66 3.65
N ALA A 71 9.96 13.28 4.32
CA ALA A 71 10.02 13.24 5.77
C ALA A 71 10.03 14.66 6.34
N ASN A 72 10.84 15.55 5.76
CA ASN A 72 10.90 16.95 6.14
C ASN A 72 9.54 17.63 6.00
N LEU A 73 8.81 17.38 4.91
CA LEU A 73 7.46 17.92 4.73
C LEU A 73 6.49 17.39 5.81
N THR A 74 6.59 16.10 6.15
CA THR A 74 5.77 15.50 7.22
C THR A 74 6.05 16.18 8.56
N VAL A 75 7.32 16.40 8.89
CA VAL A 75 7.73 17.10 10.12
C VAL A 75 7.25 18.55 10.11
N SER A 76 7.39 19.27 8.99
CA SER A 76 6.86 20.63 8.85
C SER A 76 5.36 20.71 9.13
N VAL A 77 4.57 19.83 8.50
CA VAL A 77 3.11 19.76 8.71
C VAL A 77 2.78 19.47 10.17
N LEU A 78 3.42 18.48 10.79
CA LEU A 78 3.17 18.12 12.18
C LEU A 78 3.55 19.23 13.16
N LEU A 79 4.71 19.86 12.95
CA LEU A 79 5.19 20.96 13.79
C LEU A 79 4.24 22.16 13.68
N LEU A 80 3.82 22.53 12.47
CA LEU A 80 2.83 23.60 12.26
C LEU A 80 1.47 23.24 12.86
N SER A 81 1.05 21.98 12.78
CA SER A 81 -0.21 21.53 13.40
C SER A 81 -0.16 21.68 14.92
N ALA A 82 0.96 21.31 15.54
CA ALA A 82 1.18 21.47 16.97
C ALA A 82 1.21 22.95 17.38
N LEU A 83 1.92 23.80 16.61
CA LEU A 83 1.94 25.24 16.83
C LEU A 83 0.55 25.86 16.68
N TRP A 84 -0.22 25.43 15.68
CA TRP A 84 -1.59 25.90 15.50
C TRP A 84 -2.44 25.58 16.72
N ILE A 85 -2.44 24.32 17.17
CA ILE A 85 -3.17 23.91 18.36
C ILE A 85 -2.72 24.72 19.58
N TYR A 86 -1.41 24.92 19.75
CA TYR A 86 -0.85 25.69 20.86
C TYR A 86 -1.31 27.15 20.85
N PHE A 87 -1.21 27.84 19.72
CA PHE A 87 -1.68 29.23 19.59
C PHE A 87 -3.20 29.31 19.79
N TRP A 88 -3.97 28.37 19.27
CA TRP A 88 -5.42 28.36 19.48
C TRP A 88 -5.80 28.14 20.94
N GLY A 89 -5.11 27.26 21.65
CA GLY A 89 -5.31 27.05 23.09
C GLY A 89 -4.93 28.28 23.94
N LEU A 90 -4.04 29.14 23.44
CA LEU A 90 -3.65 30.39 24.10
C LEU A 90 -4.64 31.53 23.86
N PHE A 91 -5.26 31.60 22.67
CA PHE A 91 -6.04 32.76 22.22
C PHE A 91 -7.55 32.49 22.05
N SER A 92 -8.03 31.25 22.16
CA SER A 92 -9.44 30.88 21.99
C SER A 92 -9.94 29.95 23.10
N GLN A 93 -11.19 30.13 23.51
CA GLN A 93 -11.86 29.28 24.51
C GLN A 93 -12.21 27.88 23.99
N GLU A 94 -12.34 27.71 22.67
CA GLU A 94 -12.63 26.41 22.04
C GLU A 94 -11.50 25.96 21.11
N ILE A 95 -10.96 24.77 21.36
CA ILE A 95 -9.87 24.22 20.57
C ILE A 95 -10.46 23.37 19.43
N SER A 96 -10.30 23.83 18.19
CA SER A 96 -10.82 23.10 17.02
C SER A 96 -9.84 22.00 16.55
N TYR A 97 -9.62 20.98 17.37
CA TYR A 97 -8.73 19.86 17.03
C TYR A 97 -9.09 19.19 15.71
N GLY A 98 -10.39 19.01 15.45
CA GLY A 98 -10.88 18.40 14.21
C GLY A 98 -10.39 19.14 12.96
N LYS A 99 -10.47 20.48 12.94
CA LYS A 99 -10.05 21.28 11.78
C LYS A 99 -8.56 21.10 11.49
N VAL A 100 -7.73 21.14 12.52
CA VAL A 100 -6.28 20.95 12.38
C VAL A 100 -5.98 19.54 11.89
N ILE A 101 -6.58 18.51 12.49
CA ILE A 101 -6.37 17.11 12.08
C ILE A 101 -6.78 16.88 10.63
N PHE A 102 -7.97 17.36 10.23
CA PHE A 102 -8.43 17.23 8.85
C PHE A 102 -7.50 17.97 7.87
N ALA A 103 -7.06 19.19 8.20
CA ALA A 103 -6.14 19.94 7.34
C ALA A 103 -4.80 19.21 7.16
N SER A 104 -4.24 18.68 8.25
CA SER A 104 -2.96 17.94 8.21
C SER A 104 -3.11 16.63 7.44
N LEU A 105 -4.21 15.89 7.64
CA LEU A 105 -4.49 14.66 6.89
C LEU A 105 -4.71 14.94 5.40
N TYR A 106 -5.35 16.06 5.05
CA TYR A 106 -5.56 16.44 3.64
C TYR A 106 -4.24 16.57 2.87
N ILE A 107 -3.16 17.00 3.54
CA ILE A 107 -1.82 17.11 2.96
C ILE A 107 -1.06 15.79 3.06
N LEU A 108 -1.09 15.13 4.21
CA LEU A 108 -0.29 13.93 4.49
C LEU A 108 -0.83 12.66 3.81
N PHE A 109 -2.14 12.55 3.64
CA PHE A 109 -2.78 11.37 3.08
C PHE A 109 -2.34 11.12 1.63
N PRO A 110 -2.46 12.06 0.66
CA PRO A 110 -1.97 11.82 -0.70
C PRO A 110 -0.45 11.64 -0.75
N LEU A 111 0.30 12.26 0.17
CA LEU A 111 1.75 12.10 0.26
C LEU A 111 2.17 10.65 0.61
N HIS A 112 1.41 10.01 1.51
CA HIS A 112 1.71 8.67 2.02
C HIS A 112 0.77 7.58 1.50
N ALA A 113 -0.17 7.90 0.60
CA ALA A 113 -1.20 7.00 0.10
C ALA A 113 -0.64 5.69 -0.47
N ILE A 114 0.46 5.76 -1.23
CA ILE A 114 1.11 4.57 -1.81
C ILE A 114 1.67 3.67 -0.70
N GLY A 115 2.34 4.25 0.30
CA GLY A 115 2.90 3.50 1.43
C GLY A 115 1.81 2.85 2.27
N LEU A 116 0.73 3.59 2.55
CA LEU A 116 -0.45 3.08 3.26
C LEU A 116 -1.12 1.95 2.46
N GLY A 117 -1.25 2.10 1.15
CA GLY A 117 -1.83 1.07 0.27
C GLY A 117 -1.01 -0.22 0.27
N GLN A 118 0.32 -0.11 0.17
CA GLN A 118 1.22 -1.28 0.27
C GLN A 118 1.13 -1.97 1.63
N TRP A 119 1.03 -1.19 2.71
CA TRP A 119 0.88 -1.72 4.06
C TRP A 119 -0.43 -2.46 4.25
N VAL A 120 -1.56 -1.86 3.83
CA VAL A 120 -2.89 -2.50 3.87
C VAL A 120 -2.91 -3.75 3.00
N TYR A 121 -2.33 -3.70 1.80
CA TYR A 121 -2.22 -4.86 0.92
C TYR A 121 -1.39 -6.00 1.56
N GLY A 122 -0.24 -5.67 2.15
CA GLY A 122 0.60 -6.64 2.85
C GLY A 122 -0.12 -7.29 4.02
N TRP A 123 -0.80 -6.49 4.83
CA TRP A 123 -1.59 -6.97 5.97
C TRP A 123 -2.78 -7.83 5.52
N GLY A 124 -3.53 -7.37 4.51
CA GLY A 124 -4.63 -8.12 3.90
C GLY A 124 -4.17 -9.45 3.31
N LYS A 125 -3.04 -9.47 2.61
CA LYS A 125 -2.39 -10.69 2.10
C LYS A 125 -2.06 -11.64 3.25
N GLN A 126 -1.43 -11.15 4.32
CA GLN A 126 -1.10 -12.00 5.47
C GLN A 126 -2.34 -12.62 6.11
N ILE A 127 -3.40 -11.84 6.33
CA ILE A 127 -4.66 -12.33 6.88
C ILE A 127 -5.30 -13.36 5.95
N TYR A 128 -5.34 -13.07 4.65
CA TYR A 128 -5.90 -13.94 3.64
C TYR A 128 -5.21 -15.31 3.61
N TRP A 129 -3.87 -15.32 3.58
CA TRP A 129 -3.11 -16.56 3.60
C TRP A 129 -3.17 -17.26 4.96
N LYS A 130 -3.22 -16.52 6.08
CA LYS A 130 -3.39 -17.13 7.41
C LYS A 130 -4.69 -17.92 7.51
N LYS A 131 -5.78 -17.44 6.90
CA LYS A 131 -7.07 -18.15 6.84
C LYS A 131 -7.08 -19.34 5.87
N ARG A 132 -6.19 -19.35 4.87
CA ARG A 132 -6.12 -20.39 3.82
C ARG A 132 -4.98 -21.38 3.97
N ARG A 133 -4.11 -21.23 4.98
CA ARG A 133 -3.06 -22.21 5.27
C ARG A 133 -3.72 -23.50 5.75
N ILE A 134 -3.35 -24.61 5.11
CA ILE A 134 -3.57 -25.97 5.61
C ILE A 134 -3.13 -25.96 7.08
N ALA A 135 -3.96 -26.52 7.96
CA ALA A 135 -3.76 -26.47 9.41
C ALA A 135 -2.30 -26.83 9.76
N PRO A 136 -1.49 -25.85 10.23
CA PRO A 136 -0.04 -26.04 10.35
C PRO A 136 0.30 -27.18 11.32
N VAL A 137 -0.51 -27.34 12.36
CA VAL A 137 -0.40 -28.44 13.33
C VAL A 137 -0.59 -29.82 12.67
N LEU A 138 -1.54 -29.94 11.75
CA LEU A 138 -1.78 -31.19 11.02
C LEU A 138 -0.64 -31.50 10.05
N TRP A 139 -0.08 -30.47 9.42
CA TRP A 139 1.09 -30.61 8.55
C TRP A 139 2.35 -31.02 9.33
N ASP A 140 2.65 -30.34 10.44
CA ASP A 140 3.79 -30.67 11.29
C ASP A 140 3.68 -32.10 11.83
N SER A 141 2.49 -32.51 12.26
CA SER A 141 2.24 -33.87 12.72
C SER A 141 2.43 -34.91 11.62
N ALA A 142 1.94 -34.63 10.40
CA ALA A 142 2.08 -35.54 9.25
C ALA A 142 3.54 -35.68 8.79
N LEU A 143 4.31 -34.58 8.78
CA LEU A 143 5.75 -34.62 8.47
C LEU A 143 6.56 -35.35 9.53
N HIS A 144 6.21 -35.15 10.80
CA HIS A 144 6.85 -35.86 11.90
C HIS A 144 6.61 -37.36 11.81
N GLN A 145 5.37 -37.79 11.54
CA GLN A 145 5.04 -39.20 11.36
C GLN A 145 5.78 -39.82 10.17
N LEU A 146 5.79 -39.13 9.01
CA LEU A 146 6.55 -39.57 7.83
C LEU A 146 8.04 -39.77 8.16
N SER A 147 8.62 -38.84 8.92
CA SER A 147 10.03 -38.92 9.32
C SER A 147 10.31 -40.13 10.22
N LEU A 148 9.41 -40.41 11.18
CA LEU A 148 9.52 -41.57 12.07
C LEU A 148 9.42 -42.89 11.29
N ASP A 149 8.41 -43.02 10.42
CA ASP A 149 8.20 -44.25 9.64
C ASP A 149 9.36 -44.51 8.68
N TYR A 150 9.91 -43.45 8.07
CA TYR A 150 11.12 -43.56 7.25
C TYR A 150 12.32 -44.06 8.06
N HIS A 151 12.56 -43.50 9.24
CA HIS A 151 13.67 -43.93 10.11
C HIS A 151 13.50 -45.38 10.58
N GLN A 152 12.27 -45.81 10.89
CA GLN A 152 11.98 -47.18 11.30
C GLN A 152 12.23 -48.18 10.17
N LEU A 153 11.77 -47.86 8.95
CA LEU A 153 12.01 -48.69 7.77
C LEU A 153 13.51 -48.83 7.48
N VAL A 154 14.24 -47.71 7.43
CA VAL A 154 15.68 -47.71 7.16
C VAL A 154 16.45 -48.42 8.27
N GLY A 155 16.08 -48.20 9.53
CA GLY A 155 16.68 -48.86 10.68
C GLY A 155 16.53 -50.38 10.62
N LYS A 156 15.31 -50.87 10.35
CA LYS A 156 15.07 -52.32 10.19
C LYS A 156 15.72 -52.88 8.93
N ALA A 157 15.71 -52.16 7.82
CA ALA A 157 16.37 -52.58 6.58
C ALA A 157 17.89 -52.73 6.77
N HIS A 158 18.50 -51.84 7.56
CA HIS A 158 19.91 -51.93 7.91
C HIS A 158 20.20 -53.10 8.85
N LEU A 159 19.37 -53.31 9.89
CA LEU A 159 19.50 -54.43 10.82
C LEU A 159 19.32 -55.80 10.15
N TYR A 160 18.47 -55.89 9.13
CA TYR A 160 18.16 -57.14 8.44
C TYR A 160 18.92 -57.31 7.12
N HIS A 161 19.94 -56.49 6.84
CA HIS A 161 20.64 -56.49 5.56
C HIS A 161 21.17 -57.87 5.13
N ASP A 162 21.64 -58.67 6.10
CA ASP A 162 22.17 -60.02 5.83
C ASP A 162 21.08 -61.12 5.83
N LYS A 163 19.86 -60.80 6.26
CA LYS A 163 18.73 -61.73 6.45
C LYS A 163 17.42 -61.17 5.91
N ILE A 164 17.48 -60.51 4.76
CA ILE A 164 16.34 -59.82 4.14
C ILE A 164 15.20 -60.82 3.82
N GLN A 165 15.52 -62.03 3.34
CA GLN A 165 14.50 -63.01 2.99
C GLN A 165 13.72 -63.52 4.20
N GLU A 166 14.38 -63.72 5.34
CA GLU A 166 13.75 -64.18 6.59
C GLU A 166 12.90 -63.08 7.23
N ASN A 167 13.31 -61.81 7.10
CA ASN A 167 12.64 -60.66 7.72
C ASN A 167 11.75 -59.86 6.74
N ARG A 168 11.50 -60.41 5.55
CA ARG A 168 10.74 -59.77 4.47
C ARG A 168 9.36 -59.26 4.94
N GLY A 169 8.67 -60.03 5.77
CA GLY A 169 7.35 -59.64 6.31
C GLY A 169 7.41 -58.38 7.18
N SER A 170 8.42 -58.27 8.04
CA SER A 170 8.64 -57.10 8.91
C SER A 170 9.02 -55.85 8.11
N LEU A 171 9.81 -56.01 7.04
CA LEU A 171 10.15 -54.90 6.14
C LEU A 171 8.97 -54.44 5.29
N LEU A 172 8.11 -55.37 4.85
CA LEU A 172 6.88 -55.02 4.13
C LEU A 172 5.90 -54.27 5.03
N GLU A 173 5.78 -54.63 6.31
CA GLU A 173 4.92 -53.92 7.26
C GLU A 173 5.37 -52.46 7.47
N GLU A 174 6.68 -52.21 7.63
CA GLU A 174 7.19 -50.83 7.74
C GLU A 174 7.06 -50.05 6.43
N LEU A 175 7.19 -50.73 5.28
CA LEU A 175 6.98 -50.09 3.98
C LEU A 175 5.51 -49.68 3.81
N ASP A 176 4.57 -50.53 4.22
CA ASP A 176 3.13 -50.23 4.20
C ASP A 176 2.79 -49.05 5.13
N ARG A 177 3.43 -48.95 6.30
CA ARG A 177 3.26 -47.80 7.21
C ARG A 177 3.77 -46.50 6.59
N LEU A 178 4.95 -46.52 5.96
CA LEU A 178 5.48 -45.37 5.24
C LEU A 178 4.53 -44.94 4.11
N ASP A 179 3.99 -45.89 3.35
CA ASP A 179 3.01 -45.64 2.29
C ASP A 179 1.71 -45.03 2.82
N GLN A 180 1.25 -45.44 4.01
CA GLN A 180 0.10 -44.83 4.67
C GLN A 180 0.37 -43.37 5.07
N SER A 181 1.54 -43.07 5.61
CA SER A 181 1.94 -41.70 5.94
C SER A 181 2.07 -40.80 4.71
N ILE A 182 2.60 -41.32 3.60
CA ILE A 182 2.64 -40.62 2.31
C ILE A 182 1.22 -40.36 1.78
N LYS A 183 0.32 -41.34 1.87
CA LYS A 183 -1.11 -41.17 1.50
C LYS A 183 -1.78 -40.12 2.39
N GLY A 184 -1.48 -40.08 3.68
CA GLY A 184 -1.95 -39.05 4.62
C GLY A 184 -1.55 -37.64 4.18
N ILE A 185 -0.27 -37.42 3.88
CA ILE A 185 0.23 -36.12 3.37
C ILE A 185 -0.42 -35.76 2.04
N ARG A 186 -0.56 -36.73 1.13
CA ARG A 186 -1.24 -36.51 -0.16
C ARG A 186 -2.69 -36.07 0.04
N SER A 187 -3.39 -36.62 1.01
CA SER A 187 -4.76 -36.21 1.34
C SER A 187 -4.85 -34.78 1.87
N LEU A 188 -3.85 -34.34 2.67
CA LEU A 188 -3.76 -32.94 3.14
C LEU A 188 -3.50 -31.95 2.00
N LEU A 189 -2.73 -32.35 0.99
CA LEU A 189 -2.48 -31.55 -0.22
C LEU A 189 -3.70 -31.45 -1.13
N LEU A 190 -4.49 -32.53 -1.22
CA LEU A 190 -5.72 -32.57 -2.02
C LEU A 190 -6.93 -31.96 -1.31
N GLN A 191 -6.79 -31.56 -0.04
CA GLN A 191 -7.86 -30.92 0.72
C GLN A 191 -8.07 -29.48 0.22
N GLU A 192 -8.93 -29.34 -0.78
CA GLU A 192 -9.16 -28.09 -1.51
C GLU A 192 -9.98 -27.03 -0.73
N LYS A 193 -10.48 -27.38 0.47
CA LYS A 193 -11.31 -26.48 1.28
C LYS A 193 -10.85 -26.41 2.73
N PRO A 194 -10.60 -25.21 3.28
CA PRO A 194 -10.56 -25.03 4.71
C PRO A 194 -11.97 -25.23 5.27
N ILE A 195 -12.07 -26.07 6.31
CA ILE A 195 -13.26 -26.26 7.15
C ILE A 195 -13.71 -24.88 7.66
N PRO A 196 -14.98 -24.48 7.48
CA PRO A 196 -15.48 -23.28 8.15
C PRO A 196 -15.39 -23.53 9.66
N ASN A 197 -14.68 -22.65 10.35
CA ASN A 197 -14.52 -22.67 11.80
C ASN A 197 -15.90 -22.57 12.47
N LYS A 198 -16.50 -23.72 12.79
CA LYS A 198 -17.74 -23.79 13.57
C LYS A 198 -17.35 -23.73 15.04
N ASN A 199 -17.01 -22.52 15.50
CA ASN A 199 -16.90 -22.12 16.92
C ASN A 199 -17.24 -20.62 17.03
N SER A 200 -18.38 -20.26 16.45
CA SER A 200 -19.09 -19.01 16.72
C SER A 200 -20.57 -19.36 16.89
N GLU A 201 -20.85 -20.22 17.86
CA GLU A 201 -22.16 -20.51 18.44
C GLU A 201 -21.88 -21.34 19.69
N GLU A 202 -21.68 -20.65 20.82
CA GLU A 202 -21.71 -21.09 22.24
C GLU A 202 -20.60 -20.40 23.05
N SER A 203 -20.86 -19.14 23.43
CA SER A 203 -20.69 -18.56 24.77
C SER A 203 -21.04 -17.07 24.74
#